data_AF-A0A3C0W113-F1
#
_entry.id   AF-A0A3C0W113-F1
#
_cell.length_a   1.000
_cell.length_b   1.000
_cell.length_c   1.000
_cell.angle_alpha   90.00
_cell.angle_beta   90.00
_cell.angle_gamma   90.00
#
_symmetry.space_group_name_H-M   'P 1'
#
loop_
_entity.id
_entity.type
_entity.pdbx_description
1 polymer ?
#
loop_
_entity_poly.entity_id
_entity_poly.type
_entity_poly.pdbx_seq_one_letter_code
_entity_poly.pdbx_strand_id
1 'polypeptide(L)'
;MGAKSKAGSRRFANYPRLNPLGIGRDISAADLIDQTFMAYNGGRLREAAQLISKKMLPKNGTVGLTLTGALTPAGLGKSCLIPMMKAGFIDWIVSTGAN
;
A
#
# COMPACT_ATOMS: atom_id res chain seq x y z
N MET A 1 44.05 15.19 -15.42
CA MET A 1 42.87 15.83 -16.04
C MET A 1 41.63 15.41 -15.25
N GLY A 2 41.15 16.29 -14.36
CA GLY A 2 39.99 16.01 -13.51
C GLY A 2 38.68 16.31 -14.23
N ALA A 3 37.81 15.33 -14.37
CA ALA A 3 36.46 15.54 -14.87
C ALA A 3 35.67 16.41 -13.88
N LYS A 4 35.27 17.61 -14.30
CA LYS A 4 34.43 18.51 -13.51
C LYS A 4 33.08 17.83 -13.26
N SER A 5 32.73 17.59 -12.00
CA SER A 5 31.39 17.13 -11.63
C SER A 5 30.38 18.22 -11.99
N LYS A 6 29.47 17.95 -12.93
CA LYS A 6 28.34 18.83 -13.19
C LYS A 6 27.49 18.89 -11.92
N ALA A 7 27.38 20.07 -11.31
CA ALA A 7 26.50 20.31 -10.18
C ALA A 7 25.06 19.97 -10.60
N GLY A 8 24.55 18.84 -10.11
CA GLY A 8 23.20 18.37 -10.41
C GLY A 8 22.18 19.41 -9.94
N SER A 9 21.20 19.70 -10.79
CA SER A 9 20.13 20.65 -10.49
C SER A 9 19.43 20.29 -9.16
N ARG A 10 19.45 21.20 -8.17
CA ARG A 10 18.79 21.04 -6.85
C ARG A 10 17.27 20.82 -6.91
N ARG A 11 16.67 20.97 -8.10
CA ARG A 11 15.22 20.95 -8.34
C ARG A 11 14.55 19.63 -7.94
N PHE A 12 15.31 18.54 -7.84
CA PHE A 12 14.79 17.22 -7.48
C PHE A 12 15.42 16.61 -6.21
N ALA A 13 16.18 17.38 -5.44
CA ALA A 13 16.87 16.86 -4.25
C ALA A 13 15.92 16.34 -3.16
N ASN A 14 14.67 16.82 -3.15
CA ASN A 14 13.63 16.43 -2.20
C ASN A 14 12.83 15.19 -2.65
N TYR A 15 13.04 14.69 -3.87
CA TYR A 15 12.34 13.49 -4.35
C TYR A 15 13.22 12.26 -4.12
N PRO A 16 12.72 11.23 -3.42
CA PRO A 16 13.45 9.97 -3.26
C PRO A 16 13.81 9.41 -4.64
N ARG A 17 15.07 9.00 -4.80
CA ARG A 17 15.48 8.28 -6.01
C ARG A 17 14.76 6.94 -6.05
N LEU A 18 14.17 6.62 -7.20
CA LEU A 18 13.57 5.31 -7.49
C LEU A 18 14.69 4.29 -7.76
N ASN A 19 15.41 3.89 -6.71
CA ASN A 19 16.55 2.99 -6.79
C ASN A 19 16.50 1.94 -5.67
N PRO A 20 15.53 1.00 -5.71
CA PRO A 20 15.42 -0.06 -4.72
C PRO A 20 16.61 -1.03 -4.81
N LEU A 21 16.91 -1.72 -3.71
CA LEU A 21 17.87 -2.83 -3.72
C LEU A 21 17.29 -4.04 -4.47
N GLY A 22 18.16 -4.97 -4.87
CA GLY A 22 17.74 -6.23 -5.47
C GLY A 22 16.91 -7.07 -4.50
N ILE A 23 15.89 -7.75 -5.01
CA ILE A 23 15.01 -8.63 -4.24
C ILE A 23 15.78 -9.88 -3.79
N GLY A 24 15.95 -10.03 -2.47
CA GLY A 24 16.55 -11.22 -1.86
C GLY A 24 15.55 -12.36 -1.68
N ARG A 25 16.06 -13.56 -1.37
CA ARG A 25 15.23 -14.77 -1.18
C ARG A 25 14.34 -14.70 0.06
N ASP A 26 14.83 -14.06 1.13
CA ASP A 26 14.19 -14.07 2.44
C ASP A 26 13.35 -12.82 2.72
N ILE A 27 13.00 -12.06 1.68
CA ILE A 27 12.18 -10.84 1.86
C ILE A 27 10.74 -11.21 2.22
N SER A 28 10.17 -10.53 3.21
CA SER A 28 8.75 -10.67 3.53
C SER A 28 7.89 -10.03 2.44
N ALA A 29 6.63 -10.46 2.30
CA ALA A 29 5.71 -9.82 1.36
C ALA A 29 5.48 -8.33 1.70
N ALA A 30 5.48 -7.98 2.99
CA ALA A 30 5.33 -6.60 3.44
C ALA A 30 6.54 -5.75 3.02
N ASP A 31 7.76 -6.24 3.25
CA ASP A 31 8.99 -5.55 2.87
C ASP A 31 9.17 -5.47 1.36
N LEU A 32 8.75 -6.50 0.62
CA LEU A 32 8.75 -6.47 -0.84
C LEU A 32 7.93 -5.28 -1.34
N ILE A 33 6.70 -5.14 -0.86
CA ILE A 33 5.82 -4.01 -1.23
C ILE A 33 6.42 -2.69 -0.73
N ASP A 34 6.87 -2.61 0.51
CA ASP A 34 7.34 -1.35 1.12
C ASP A 34 8.68 -0.85 0.57
N GLN A 35 9.55 -1.74 0.10
CA GLN A 35 10.91 -1.42 -0.29
C GLN A 35 11.17 -1.49 -1.79
N THR A 36 10.27 -2.09 -2.60
CA THR A 36 10.52 -2.26 -4.04
C THR A 36 9.43 -1.71 -4.96
N PHE A 37 8.18 -1.59 -4.49
CA PHE A 37 7.06 -1.13 -5.32
C PHE A 37 7.02 0.41 -5.37
N MET A 38 7.96 1.00 -6.11
CA MET A 38 8.24 2.45 -6.03
C MET A 38 7.41 3.34 -6.94
N ALA A 39 6.83 2.82 -8.01
CA ALA A 39 6.16 3.62 -9.05
C ALA A 39 4.94 2.93 -9.66
N TYR A 40 4.16 3.69 -10.44
CA TYR A 40 2.95 3.22 -11.13
C TYR A 40 1.96 2.54 -10.17
N ASN A 41 1.30 1.47 -10.61
CA ASN A 41 0.34 0.70 -9.80
C ASN A 41 1.01 0.07 -8.57
N GLY A 42 2.28 -0.34 -8.68
CA GLY A 42 3.03 -0.82 -7.52
C GLY A 42 3.18 0.25 -6.44
N GLY A 43 3.58 1.46 -6.83
CA GLY A 43 3.67 2.62 -5.93
C GLY A 43 2.35 2.94 -5.23
N ARG A 44 1.22 2.83 -5.95
CA ARG A 44 -0.12 3.02 -5.38
C ARG A 44 -0.47 1.93 -4.37
N LEU A 45 -0.16 0.66 -4.66
CA LEU A 45 -0.37 -0.44 -3.71
C LEU A 45 0.44 -0.23 -2.43
N ARG A 46 1.72 0.14 -2.57
CA ARG A 46 2.60 0.47 -1.45
C ARG A 46 2.03 1.60 -0.60
N GLU A 47 1.60 2.69 -1.23
CA GLU A 47 1.02 3.84 -0.55
C GLU A 47 -0.26 3.46 0.21
N ALA A 48 -1.15 2.67 -0.40
CA ALA A 48 -2.36 2.17 0.26
C ALA A 48 -2.05 1.29 1.48
N ALA A 49 -1.06 0.39 1.36
CA ALA A 49 -0.63 -0.46 2.47
C ALA A 49 -0.07 0.38 3.64
N GLN A 50 0.74 1.40 3.36
CA GLN A 50 1.25 2.33 4.36
C GLN A 50 0.13 3.16 5.00
N LEU A 51 -0.84 3.62 4.22
CA LEU A 51 -1.95 4.44 4.71
C LEU A 51 -2.82 3.66 5.70
N ILE A 52 -3.22 2.44 5.31
CA ILE A 52 -4.01 1.55 6.18
C ILE A 52 -3.22 1.24 7.45
N SER A 53 -1.99 0.74 7.32
CA SER A 53 -1.21 0.24 8.46
C SER A 53 -0.71 1.33 9.41
N LYS A 54 -0.42 2.55 8.93
CA LYS A 54 0.21 3.61 9.75
C LYS A 54 -0.75 4.70 10.18
N LYS A 55 -1.84 4.94 9.44
CA LYS A 55 -2.75 6.06 9.69
C LYS A 55 -4.18 5.65 10.04
N MET A 56 -4.73 4.65 9.34
CA MET A 56 -6.14 4.25 9.56
C MET A 56 -6.28 3.36 10.79
N LEU A 57 -5.56 2.24 10.83
CA LEU A 57 -5.70 1.25 11.91
C LEU A 57 -5.14 1.73 13.27
N PRO A 58 -3.95 2.40 13.36
CA PRO A 58 -3.30 2.63 14.66
C PRO A 58 -3.85 3.79 15.52
N LYS A 59 -4.93 4.47 15.13
CA LYS A 59 -5.34 5.75 15.77
C LYS A 59 -6.83 5.88 16.10
N ASN A 60 -7.51 4.77 16.45
CA ASN A 60 -8.96 4.78 16.72
C ASN A 60 -9.76 5.50 15.62
N GLY A 61 -9.26 5.45 14.39
CA GLY A 61 -9.88 6.10 13.25
C GLY A 61 -11.10 5.30 12.82
N THR A 62 -12.17 5.97 12.43
CA THR A 62 -13.35 5.30 11.88
C THR A 62 -13.09 4.89 10.43
N VAL A 63 -13.06 3.59 10.17
CA VAL A 63 -12.84 2.98 8.85
C VAL A 63 -14.17 2.55 8.25
N GLY A 64 -14.58 3.29 7.21
CA GLY A 64 -15.69 2.92 6.34
C GLY A 64 -15.21 2.24 5.06
N LEU A 65 -15.95 1.26 4.57
CA LEU A 65 -15.63 0.52 3.35
C LEU A 65 -16.81 0.52 2.36
N THR A 66 -16.53 0.74 1.07
CA THR A 66 -17.52 0.59 0.00
C THR A 66 -17.16 -0.60 -0.90
N LEU A 67 -18.14 -1.43 -1.22
CA LEU A 67 -17.93 -2.69 -1.95
C LEU A 67 -18.90 -2.86 -3.13
N THR A 68 -18.36 -3.30 -4.26
CA THR A 68 -19.17 -3.75 -5.40
C THR A 68 -19.47 -5.25 -5.27
N GLY A 69 -20.56 -5.71 -5.89
CA GLY A 69 -21.08 -7.09 -5.72
C GLY A 69 -20.13 -8.21 -6.15
N ALA A 70 -19.14 -7.94 -6.99
CA ALA A 70 -18.23 -8.95 -7.51
C ALA A 70 -17.16 -9.40 -6.49
N LEU A 71 -16.95 -8.66 -5.41
CA LEU A 71 -15.81 -8.86 -4.50
C LEU A 71 -15.98 -10.11 -3.62
N THR A 72 -17.20 -10.43 -3.19
CA THR A 72 -17.46 -11.64 -2.38
C THR A 72 -17.33 -12.93 -3.20
N PRO A 73 -17.92 -13.05 -4.41
CA PRO A 73 -17.68 -14.19 -5.31
C PRO A 73 -16.21 -14.31 -5.75
N ALA A 74 -15.48 -13.19 -5.88
CA ALA A 74 -14.04 -13.19 -6.14
C ALA A 74 -13.19 -13.67 -4.94
N GLY A 75 -13.82 -13.99 -3.81
CA GLY A 75 -13.18 -14.58 -2.64
C GLY A 75 -12.68 -13.60 -1.59
N LEU A 76 -12.87 -12.28 -1.78
CA LEU A 76 -12.37 -11.27 -0.83
C LEU A 76 -13.13 -11.29 0.50
N GLY A 77 -14.39 -11.74 0.49
CA GLY A 77 -15.18 -11.96 1.70
C GLY A 77 -14.43 -12.83 2.70
N LYS A 78 -14.06 -14.05 2.28
CA LYS A 78 -13.35 -15.02 3.13
C LYS A 78 -11.88 -14.61 3.39
N SER A 79 -11.19 -14.07 2.39
CA SER A 79 -9.75 -13.89 2.47
C SER A 79 -9.33 -12.72 3.36
N CYS A 80 -10.00 -11.57 3.29
CA CYS A 80 -9.57 -10.37 4.02
C CYS A 80 -10.71 -9.59 4.68
N LEU A 81 -11.90 -9.53 4.09
CA LEU A 81 -12.99 -8.71 4.62
C LEU A 81 -13.53 -9.25 5.95
N ILE A 82 -13.89 -10.54 6.01
CA ILE A 82 -14.37 -11.18 7.25
C ILE A 82 -13.33 -11.11 8.38
N PRO A 83 -12.04 -11.42 8.14
CA PRO A 83 -11.00 -11.23 9.16
C PRO A 83 -10.90 -9.79 9.67
N MET A 84 -10.93 -8.79 8.79
CA MET A 84 -10.86 -7.37 9.19
C MET A 84 -12.07 -6.93 10.01
N MET A 85 -13.28 -7.38 9.65
CA MET A 85 -14.48 -7.13 10.46
C MET A 85 -14.37 -7.77 11.84
N LYS A 86 -13.97 -9.05 11.93
CA LYS A 86 -13.83 -9.77 13.21
C LYS A 86 -12.76 -9.17 14.11
N ALA A 87 -11.71 -8.59 13.53
CA ALA A 87 -10.65 -7.90 14.26
C ALA A 87 -11.05 -6.49 14.72
N GLY A 88 -12.24 -6.00 14.35
CA GLY A 88 -12.71 -4.66 14.71
C GLY A 88 -12.06 -3.53 13.90
N PHE A 89 -11.52 -3.83 12.71
CA PHE A 89 -10.85 -2.84 11.86
C PHE A 89 -11.78 -2.13 10.87
N ILE A 90 -13.04 -2.55 10.77
CA ILE A 90 -14.05 -1.96 9.88
C ILE A 90 -15.25 -1.58 10.74
N ASP A 91 -15.61 -0.29 10.74
CA ASP A 91 -16.71 0.24 11.55
C ASP A 91 -18.04 0.20 10.80
N TRP A 92 -18.03 0.41 9.49
CA TRP A 92 -19.23 0.35 8.66
C TRP A 92 -18.93 0.00 7.20
N ILE A 93 -19.92 -0.59 6.52
CA ILE A 93 -19.82 -1.01 5.12
C ILE A 93 -21.04 -0.50 4.35
N VAL A 94 -20.80 0.02 3.16
CA VAL A 94 -21.84 0.21 2.13
C VAL A 94 -21.55 -0.75 0.98
N SER A 95 -22.56 -1.52 0.60
CA SER A 95 -22.42 -2.57 -0.42
C SER A 95 -23.61 -2.58 -1.36
N THR A 96 -23.41 -3.12 -2.57
CA THR A 96 -24.51 -3.61 -3.39
C THR A 96 -25.11 -4.88 -2.77
N GLY A 97 -26.34 -5.26 -3.15
CA GLY A 97 -27.04 -6.42 -2.56
C GLY A 97 -26.49 -7.81 -2.89
N ALA A 98 -25.35 -7.91 -3.59
CA ALA A 98 -24.75 -9.17 -4.02
C ALA A 98 -23.62 -9.67 -3.10
N ASN A 99 -23.22 -8.89 -2.08
CA ASN A 99 -22.19 -9.27 -1.11
C ASN A 99 -22.80 -9.77 0.20
#